data_AF-A0A539CY84-F1
#
_entry.id   AF-A0A539CY84-F1
#
_cell.length_a   1.000
_cell.length_b   1.000
_cell.length_c   1.000
_cell.angle_alpha   90.00
_cell.angle_beta   90.00
_cell.angle_gamma   90.00
#
_symmetry.space_group_name_H-M   'P 1'
#
loop_
_entity.id
_entity.type
_entity.pdbx_description
1 polymer ?
#
loop_
_entity_poly.entity_id
_entity_poly.type
_entity_poly.pdbx_seq_one_letter_code
_entity_poly.pdbx_strand_id
1 'polypeptide(L)'
;MRSCAFRPIDLAIMPIGAYNPWIHSRCTPEQAVQIGNEAGAHFIMPVHHQTFHLSVEGFREPIERVQAALHKTPERIALREIGETFVLQYMPTKPRRGRRAGGFTDPRISSR
;
A
#
# COMPACT_ATOMS: atom_id res chain seq x y z
N MET A 1 -13.16 -2.89 22.73
CA MET A 1 -12.84 -3.64 21.49
C MET A 1 -11.33 -3.70 21.34
N ARG A 2 -10.73 -4.89 21.45
CA ARG A 2 -9.28 -5.07 21.23
C ARG A 2 -9.01 -4.86 19.74
N SER A 3 -8.09 -3.96 19.39
CA SER A 3 -7.65 -3.82 18.00
C SER A 3 -7.07 -5.16 17.55
N CYS A 4 -7.67 -5.76 16.53
CA CYS A 4 -7.04 -6.84 15.78
C CYS A 4 -5.92 -6.18 14.98
N ALA A 5 -4.79 -5.91 15.64
CA ALA A 5 -3.62 -5.34 14.99
C ALA A 5 -3.01 -6.45 14.13
N PHE A 6 -3.42 -6.49 12.85
CA PHE A 6 -2.77 -7.30 11.85
C PHE A 6 -1.26 -7.01 11.88
N ARG A 7 -0.46 -8.06 11.70
CA ARG A 7 0.99 -7.92 11.55
C ARG A 7 1.27 -6.92 10.42
N PRO A 8 2.34 -6.11 10.50
CA PRO A 8 2.74 -5.24 9.40
C PRO A 8 2.82 -6.05 8.11
N ILE A 9 2.19 -5.55 7.05
CA ILE A 9 2.25 -6.18 5.72
C ILE A 9 3.57 -5.75 5.09
N ASP A 10 4.47 -6.69 4.83
CA ASP A 10 5.75 -6.35 4.23
C ASP A 10 5.59 -5.98 2.74
N LEU A 11 4.71 -6.67 2.02
CA LEU A 11 4.52 -6.51 0.59
C LEU A 11 3.03 -6.60 0.23
N ALA A 12 2.51 -5.59 -0.49
CA ALA A 12 1.20 -5.62 -1.11
C ALA A 12 1.34 -5.78 -2.63
N ILE A 13 0.72 -6.83 -3.18
CA ILE A 13 0.67 -7.08 -4.62
C ILE A 13 -0.63 -6.49 -5.14
N MET A 14 -0.55 -5.46 -5.97
CA MET A 14 -1.70 -4.64 -6.34
C MET A 14 -1.88 -4.58 -7.86
N PRO A 15 -3.07 -4.91 -8.41
CA PRO A 15 -3.34 -4.70 -9.82
C PRO A 15 -3.45 -3.19 -10.11
N ILE A 16 -2.81 -2.74 -11.19
CA ILE A 16 -2.78 -1.31 -11.55
C ILE A 16 -3.29 -0.99 -12.95
N GLY A 17 -3.64 -2.02 -13.73
CA GLY A 17 -4.15 -1.88 -15.10
C GLY A 17 -5.55 -2.44 -15.27
N ALA A 18 -6.03 -2.37 -16.51
CA ALA A 18 -7.36 -2.73 -16.97
C ALA A 18 -8.51 -1.87 -16.40
N TYR A 19 -8.24 -0.62 -16.00
CA TYR A 19 -9.22 0.23 -15.30
C TYR A 19 -10.10 1.08 -16.22
N ASN A 20 -9.78 1.25 -17.51
CA ASN A 20 -10.54 2.11 -18.41
C ASN A 20 -11.22 1.30 -19.54
N PRO A 21 -12.55 1.10 -19.54
CA PRO A 21 -13.58 1.83 -18.79
C PRO A 21 -14.03 1.16 -17.48
N TRP A 22 -13.37 0.09 -17.05
CA TRP A 22 -13.78 -0.78 -15.93
C TRP A 22 -13.52 -0.22 -14.53
N ILE A 23 -13.65 1.10 -14.34
CA ILE A 23 -13.30 1.82 -13.10
C ILE A 23 -14.13 1.38 -11.89
N HIS A 24 -15.31 0.79 -12.12
CA HIS A 24 -16.18 0.28 -11.07
C HIS A 24 -15.77 -1.09 -10.54
N SER A 25 -14.95 -1.84 -11.28
CA SER A 25 -14.53 -3.21 -10.92
C SER A 25 -13.00 -3.37 -10.83
N ARG A 26 -12.25 -2.31 -11.15
CA ARG A 26 -10.78 -2.28 -11.16
C ARG A 26 -10.30 -1.00 -10.49
N CYS A 27 -9.27 -1.10 -9.67
CA CYS A 27 -8.65 0.06 -9.07
C CYS A 27 -7.75 0.80 -10.08
N THR A 28 -7.74 2.13 -10.01
CA THR A 28 -6.71 2.93 -10.67
C THR A 28 -5.35 2.74 -10.00
N PRO A 29 -4.24 3.12 -10.65
CA PRO A 29 -2.91 3.17 -10.03
C PRO A 29 -2.88 3.90 -8.69
N GLU A 30 -3.60 5.02 -8.56
CA GLU A 30 -3.64 5.82 -7.33
C GLU A 30 -4.43 5.13 -6.24
N GLN A 31 -5.57 4.51 -6.57
CA GLN A 31 -6.36 3.72 -5.64
C GLN A 31 -5.58 2.49 -5.16
N ALA A 32 -4.84 1.83 -6.05
CA ALA A 32 -3.99 0.70 -5.72
C ALA A 32 -2.91 1.10 -4.69
N VAL A 33 -2.27 2.26 -4.88
CA VAL A 33 -1.33 2.84 -3.92
C VAL A 33 -2.01 3.19 -2.60
N GLN A 34 -3.21 3.79 -2.64
CA GLN A 34 -3.97 4.13 -1.45
C GLN A 34 -4.33 2.89 -0.62
N ILE A 35 -4.84 1.84 -1.25
CA ILE A 35 -5.18 0.57 -0.60
C ILE A 35 -3.93 -0.05 0.05
N GLY A 36 -2.79 -0.05 -0.64
CA GLY A 36 -1.52 -0.52 -0.08
C GLY A 36 -1.09 0.28 1.16
N ASN A 37 -1.27 1.60 1.13
CA ASN A 37 -0.97 2.47 2.27
C ASN A 37 -1.92 2.22 3.46
N GLU A 38 -3.22 2.08 3.22
CA GLU A 38 -4.24 1.82 4.24
C GLU A 38 -4.07 0.44 4.88
N ALA A 39 -3.65 -0.54 4.09
CA ALA A 39 -3.28 -1.88 4.57
C ALA A 39 -1.99 -1.86 5.41
N GLY A 40 -1.24 -0.75 5.42
CA GLY A 40 0.02 -0.61 6.14
C GLY A 40 1.18 -1.35 5.47
N ALA A 41 1.13 -1.51 4.14
CA ALA A 41 2.16 -2.22 3.39
C ALA A 41 3.47 -1.42 3.29
N HIS A 42 4.60 -2.05 3.57
CA HIS A 42 5.91 -1.43 3.39
C HIS A 42 6.24 -1.24 1.91
N PHE A 43 6.10 -2.31 1.11
CA PHE A 43 6.33 -2.31 -0.33
C PHE A 43 5.04 -2.53 -1.12
N ILE A 44 4.98 -1.98 -2.33
CA ILE A 44 3.90 -2.17 -3.29
C ILE A 44 4.50 -2.78 -4.56
N MET A 45 4.00 -3.96 -4.95
CA MET A 45 4.32 -4.63 -6.19
C MET A 45 3.18 -4.42 -7.20
N PRO A 46 3.36 -3.54 -8.19
CA PRO A 46 2.38 -3.36 -9.24
C PRO A 46 2.32 -4.61 -10.12
N VAL A 47 1.10 -5.09 -10.41
CA VAL A 47 0.84 -6.21 -11.32
C VAL A 47 -0.29 -5.87 -12.28
N HIS A 48 -0.59 -6.78 -13.21
CA HIS A 48 -1.68 -6.64 -14.17
C HIS A 48 -1.50 -5.43 -15.13
N HIS A 49 -0.26 -5.13 -15.49
CA HIS A 49 0.12 -4.14 -16.51
C HIS A 49 1.18 -4.72 -17.47
N GLN A 50 1.48 -4.00 -18.56
CA GLN A 50 2.56 -4.30 -19.52
C GLN A 50 2.55 -5.70 -20.17
N THR A 51 1.47 -6.46 -20.07
CA THR A 51 1.38 -7.85 -20.57
C THR A 51 0.35 -7.97 -21.69
N PHE A 52 -0.90 -7.63 -21.40
CA PHE A 52 -2.02 -7.71 -22.34
C PHE A 52 -2.71 -6.36 -22.49
N HIS A 53 -3.15 -6.05 -23.71
CA HIS A 53 -3.95 -4.85 -23.99
C HIS A 53 -5.44 -5.16 -23.73
N LEU A 54 -5.87 -5.01 -22.48
CA LEU A 54 -7.23 -5.36 -22.03
C LEU A 54 -8.18 -4.16 -21.88
N SER A 55 -7.69 -2.97 -22.20
CA SER A 55 -8.25 -1.70 -21.74
C SER A 55 -7.63 -0.55 -22.52
N VAL A 56 -8.22 0.65 -22.48
CA VAL A 56 -7.83 1.74 -23.40
C VAL A 56 -6.64 2.58 -22.93
N GLU A 57 -6.15 2.38 -21.71
CA GLU A 57 -4.95 3.08 -21.21
C GLU A 57 -3.68 2.75 -22.01
N GLY A 58 -2.72 3.68 -21.94
CA GLY A 58 -1.40 3.49 -22.55
C GLY A 58 -0.65 2.31 -21.92
N PHE A 59 0.17 1.60 -22.71
CA PHE A 59 0.89 0.40 -22.26
C PHE A 59 1.76 0.64 -21.00
N ARG A 60 2.38 1.81 -20.89
CA ARG A 60 3.20 2.23 -19.73
C ARG A 60 2.49 3.18 -18.77
N GLU A 61 1.33 3.70 -19.16
CA GLU A 61 0.59 4.68 -18.35
C GLU A 61 0.32 4.19 -16.91
N PRO A 62 -0.09 2.91 -16.67
CA PRO A 62 -0.31 2.43 -15.32
C PRO A 62 0.91 2.57 -14.40
N ILE A 63 2.09 2.13 -14.85
CA ILE A 63 3.30 2.12 -14.02
C ILE A 63 3.83 3.54 -13.80
N GLU A 64 3.73 4.40 -14.81
CA GLU A 64 4.09 5.82 -14.72
C GLU A 64 3.22 6.54 -13.68
N ARG A 65 1.92 6.21 -13.64
CA ARG A 65 0.99 6.75 -12.63
C ARG A 65 1.28 6.23 -11.22
N VAL A 66 1.67 4.97 -11.05
CA VAL A 66 2.15 4.47 -9.75
C VAL A 66 3.42 5.21 -9.31
N GLN A 67 4.37 5.40 -10.22
CA GLN A 67 5.60 6.14 -9.94
C GLN A 67 5.31 7.59 -9.51
N ALA A 68 4.36 8.25 -10.17
CA ALA A 68 3.90 9.57 -9.79
C ALA A 68 3.21 9.56 -8.41
N ALA A 69 2.35 8.58 -8.13
CA ALA A 69 1.65 8.45 -6.85
C ALA A 69 2.60 8.20 -5.67
N LEU A 70 3.73 7.50 -5.91
CA LEU A 70 4.77 7.21 -4.92
C LEU A 70 6.03 8.08 -5.07
N HIS A 71 5.96 9.24 -5.73
CA HIS A 71 7.13 10.10 -5.99
C HIS A 71 7.93 10.49 -4.73
N LYS A 72 7.29 10.55 -3.55
CA LYS A 72 7.96 10.85 -2.27
C LYS A 72 8.68 9.66 -1.65
N THR A 73 8.30 8.45 -2.05
CA THR A 73 8.81 7.17 -1.53
C THR A 73 8.97 6.16 -2.68
N PRO A 74 9.76 6.49 -3.72
CA PRO A 74 9.90 5.66 -4.92
C PRO A 74 10.53 4.29 -4.66
N GLU A 75 11.25 4.14 -3.54
CA GLU A 75 11.85 2.90 -3.02
C GLU A 75 10.83 1.87 -2.57
N ARG A 76 9.57 2.29 -2.35
CA ARG A 76 8.48 1.37 -1.98
C ARG A 76 7.94 0.58 -3.16
N ILE A 77 8.27 0.95 -4.40
CA ILE A 77 7.86 0.22 -5.59
C ILE A 77 8.79 -1.00 -5.73
N ALA A 78 8.24 -2.19 -5.56
CA ALA A 78 9.02 -3.43 -5.56
C ALA A 78 9.58 -3.77 -6.95
N LEU A 79 8.77 -3.57 -8.00
CA LEU A 79 9.11 -3.89 -9.40
C LEU A 79 8.52 -2.83 -10.32
N ARG A 80 9.20 -2.53 -11.41
CA ARG A 80 8.79 -1.54 -12.43
C ARG A 80 8.66 -2.16 -13.81
N GLU A 81 9.52 -3.12 -14.14
CA GLU A 81 9.55 -3.77 -15.44
C GLU A 81 9.38 -5.29 -15.31
N ILE A 82 8.84 -5.89 -16.38
CA ILE A 82 8.67 -7.34 -16.47
C ILE A 82 10.05 -8.01 -16.52
N GLY A 83 10.26 -8.99 -15.65
CA GLY A 83 11.52 -9.74 -15.55
C GLY A 83 12.47 -9.23 -14.48
N GLU A 84 12.16 -8.11 -13.81
CA GLU A 84 12.91 -7.66 -12.63
C GLU A 84 12.74 -8.63 -11.46
N THR A 85 13.76 -8.71 -10.61
CA THR A 85 13.74 -9.51 -9.38
C THR A 85 13.73 -8.60 -8.17
N PHE A 86 12.74 -8.78 -7.30
CA PHE A 86 12.64 -8.09 -6.01
C PHE A 86 12.97 -9.07 -4.88
N VAL A 87 13.96 -8.74 -4.07
CA VAL A 87 14.37 -9.54 -2.92
C VAL A 87 13.88 -8.86 -1.65
N LEU A 88 12.86 -9.45 -1.02
CA LEU A 88 12.39 -9.00 0.28
C LEU A 88 13.32 -9.56 1.37
N GLN A 89 14.22 -8.72 1.88
CA GLN A 89 15.01 -9.07 3.04
C GLN A 89 14.11 -9.03 4.28
N TYR A 90 13.92 -10.18 4.92
CA TYR A 90 13.18 -10.26 6.18
C TYR A 90 13.94 -9.51 7.27
N MET A 91 13.51 -8.29 7.57
CA MET A 91 13.87 -7.62 8.82
C MET A 91 12.74 -7.84 9.83
N PRO A 92 13.01 -8.39 11.03
CA PRO A 92 11.98 -8.51 12.04
C PRO A 92 11.47 -7.11 12.40
N THR A 93 10.19 -6.86 12.12
CA THR A 93 9.55 -5.57 12.38
C THR A 93 9.62 -5.28 13.87
N LYS A 94 10.32 -4.20 14.26
CA LYS A 94 10.28 -3.70 15.64
C LYS A 94 8.82 -3.33 15.92
N PRO A 95 8.18 -3.85 16.99
CA PRO A 95 6.79 -3.52 17.28
C PRO A 95 6.68 -2.00 17.35
N ARG A 96 5.78 -1.41 16.54
CA ARG A 96 5.51 0.03 16.59
C ARG A 96 5.09 0.33 18.03
N ARG A 97 5.97 1.01 18.77
CA ARG A 97 5.72 1.43 20.15
C ARG A 97 4.37 2.13 20.12
N GLY A 98 3.35 1.51 20.73
CA GLY A 98 2.01 2.05 20.74
C GLY A 98 2.10 3.52 21.13
N ARG A 99 1.42 4.40 20.39
CA ARG A 99 1.17 5.76 20.88
C ARG A 99 0.69 5.57 22.31
N ARG A 100 1.47 6.04 23.30
CA ARG A 100 0.98 6.10 24.67
C ARG A 100 -0.36 6.78 24.56
N ALA A 101 -1.43 6.07 24.91
CA ALA A 101 -2.69 6.72 25.18
C ALA A 101 -2.33 7.84 26.16
N GLY A 102 -2.52 9.10 25.74
CA GLY A 102 -2.37 10.22 26.65
C GLY A 102 -3.22 9.90 27.86
N GLY A 103 -2.61 9.97 29.05
CA GLY A 103 -3.32 9.76 30.29
C GLY A 103 -4.48 10.74 30.36
N PHE A 104 -5.70 10.23 30.18
CA PHE A 104 -6.89 10.96 30.59
C PHE A 104 -7.01 10.73 32.10
N THR A 105 -6.39 11.59 32.88
CA THR A 105 -6.68 11.69 34.31
C THR A 105 -8.08 12.30 34.44
N ASP A 106 -9.06 11.49 34.81
CA ASP A 106 -10.38 11.98 35.24
C ASP A 106 -10.22 12.62 36.64
N PRO A 107 -10.42 13.94 36.81
CA PRO A 107 -10.27 14.59 38.11
C PRO A 107 -11.40 14.28 39.12
N ARG A 108 -12.33 13.36 38.83
CA ARG A 108 -13.48 13.07 39.72
C ARG A 108 -13.37 11.85 40.62
N ILE A 109 -12.18 11.25 40.75
CA ILE A 109 -11.94 10.22 41.78
C ILE A 109 -10.88 10.71 42.76
N SER A 110 -11.29 11.66 43.60
CA SER A 110 -10.67 11.95 44.89
C SER A 110 -11.79 12.14 45.90
N SER A 111 -11.62 11.55 47.09
CA SER A 111 -12.52 11.51 48.25
C SER A 111 -13.62 10.44 48.26
N ARG A 112 -13.25 9.25 48.77
CA ARG A 112 -13.88 8.67 49.96
C ARG A 112 -12.81 7.99 50.80
#